data_AF-A0AAV0W395-F1
#
_entry.id   AF-A0AAV0W395-F1
#
_cell.length_a   1.000
_cell.length_b   1.000
_cell.length_c   1.000
_cell.angle_alpha   90.00
_cell.angle_beta   90.00
_cell.angle_gamma   90.00
#
_symmetry.space_group_name_H-M   'P 1'
#
loop_
_entity.id
_entity.type
_entity.pdbx_description
1 polymer ?
#
loop_
_entity_poly.entity_id
_entity_poly.type
_entity_poly.pdbx_seq_one_letter_code
_entity_poly.pdbx_strand_id
1 'polypeptide(L)'
;MSASMVSWTTLVSVLALALGSAVDDPKPNTVFVAILIRNKAHTLPYFFSALESLDYPKDRMHLWIRSDHNIDNSTLILNKWLKTSGAVYHSVNVKIDNDSTKYDDESGPAHWPHSRFQHIVQLRESALQTARDSWADYIWFLDCDAFIINKSTLRHLIKKKYPVVAPMLKSDGLYSNFWCGMTDNYYYKRTSDYAPIVEWKTKGCFQVPMIHSSVLIDLRFQITNYLTFNHSLLPNYKGPVDDIIIFAMSANFSGIPLYICNDEIYGFITIPLEKDSSLEMDINQLTNIKLEITVDNEPLQISSNLSDLDLPSAPIDNMGLDNIFVINLARRTERRNRMHYCLNELGLNATFIEATDGR
;
A
#
# COMPACT_ATOMS: atom_id res chain seq x y z
N MET A 1 3.58 -91.61 -9.05
CA MET A 1 2.25 -91.67 -8.42
C MET A 1 2.24 -90.73 -7.22
N SER A 2 1.34 -89.74 -7.27
CA SER A 2 0.85 -88.83 -6.22
C SER A 2 1.73 -88.53 -4.99
N ALA A 3 2.18 -87.28 -4.89
CA ALA A 3 2.41 -86.62 -3.61
C ALA A 3 1.47 -85.40 -3.52
N SER A 4 0.47 -85.51 -2.65
CA SER A 4 -0.37 -84.39 -2.19
C SER A 4 0.35 -83.67 -1.06
N MET A 5 0.55 -82.35 -1.17
CA MET A 5 0.78 -81.52 0.00
C MET A 5 0.04 -80.19 -0.14
N VAL A 6 -0.73 -79.90 0.91
CA VAL A 6 -1.74 -78.87 1.04
C VAL A 6 -1.07 -77.51 1.23
N SER A 7 -1.50 -76.53 0.45
CA SER A 7 -1.12 -75.11 0.58
C SER A 7 -1.80 -74.49 1.80
N TRP A 8 -1.01 -73.93 2.71
CA TRP A 8 -1.47 -73.01 3.75
C TRP A 8 -1.02 -71.61 3.37
N THR A 9 -1.95 -70.82 2.84
CA THR A 9 -1.78 -69.38 2.62
C THR A 9 -2.10 -68.64 3.92
N THR A 10 -1.08 -68.20 4.65
CA THR A 10 -1.22 -67.14 5.66
C THR A 10 -1.20 -65.78 4.95
N LEU A 11 -2.36 -65.14 4.83
CA LEU A 11 -2.48 -63.73 4.48
C LEU A 11 -2.01 -62.90 5.68
N VAL A 12 -0.87 -62.24 5.56
CA VAL A 12 -0.48 -61.15 6.46
C VAL A 12 -0.99 -59.86 5.84
N SER A 13 -2.12 -59.36 6.33
CA SER A 13 -2.63 -58.03 6.01
C SER A 13 -1.79 -56.99 6.73
N VAL A 14 -0.86 -56.34 6.01
CA VAL A 14 -0.18 -55.13 6.46
C VAL A 14 -1.18 -53.98 6.37
N LEU A 15 -1.74 -53.59 7.52
CA LEU A 15 -2.49 -52.34 7.66
C LEU A 15 -1.47 -51.19 7.63
N ALA A 16 -1.23 -50.62 6.44
CA ALA A 16 -0.53 -49.36 6.32
C ALA A 16 -1.44 -48.26 6.88
N LEU A 17 -1.19 -47.87 8.13
CA LEU A 17 -1.70 -46.63 8.70
C LEU A 17 -1.25 -45.48 7.81
N ALA A 18 -2.18 -44.90 7.07
CA ALA A 18 -2.01 -43.63 6.39
C ALA A 18 -1.86 -42.54 7.46
N LEU A 19 -0.64 -42.37 7.96
CA LEU A 19 -0.22 -41.11 8.57
C LEU A 19 -0.30 -40.08 7.45
N GLY A 20 -1.33 -39.24 7.49
CA GLY A 20 -1.45 -38.09 6.61
C GLY A 20 -0.12 -37.35 6.59
N SER A 21 0.48 -37.24 5.42
CA SER A 21 1.68 -36.44 5.21
C SER A 21 1.34 -35.01 5.63
N ALA A 22 1.83 -34.59 6.80
CA ALA A 22 1.91 -33.18 7.12
C ALA A 22 2.74 -32.55 5.99
N VAL A 23 2.09 -31.71 5.17
CA VAL A 23 2.76 -30.93 4.14
C VAL A 23 3.62 -29.91 4.91
N ASP A 24 4.91 -30.21 5.03
CA ASP A 24 5.89 -29.33 5.69
C ASP A 24 6.34 -28.25 4.70
N ASP A 25 5.49 -27.25 4.50
CA ASP A 25 5.81 -26.10 3.65
C ASP A 25 6.85 -25.19 4.34
N PRO A 26 7.85 -24.67 3.61
CA PRO A 26 8.82 -23.75 4.18
C PRO A 26 8.12 -22.48 4.69
N LYS A 27 8.61 -21.94 5.81
CA LYS A 27 8.11 -20.67 6.36
C LYS A 27 8.23 -19.56 5.32
N PRO A 28 7.23 -18.67 5.19
CA PRO A 28 7.30 -17.51 4.30
C PRO A 28 8.51 -16.61 4.60
N ASN A 29 8.96 -15.84 3.62
CA ASN A 29 10.10 -14.94 3.76
C ASN A 29 9.88 -13.86 4.84
N THR A 30 10.94 -13.37 5.47
CA THR A 30 10.82 -12.21 6.38
C THR A 30 10.64 -10.93 5.58
N VAL A 31 9.76 -10.03 6.04
CA VAL A 31 9.50 -8.74 5.38
C VAL A 31 9.70 -7.62 6.39
N PHE A 32 10.59 -6.69 6.08
CA PHE A 32 10.78 -5.44 6.81
C PHE A 32 9.91 -4.36 6.18
N VAL A 33 8.93 -3.81 6.88
CA VAL A 33 8.03 -2.78 6.37
C VAL A 33 8.43 -1.42 6.92
N ALA A 34 8.83 -0.51 6.04
CA ALA A 34 9.23 0.85 6.38
C ALA A 34 8.09 1.83 6.11
N ILE A 35 7.63 2.49 7.18
CA ILE A 35 6.44 3.35 7.18
C ILE A 35 6.84 4.73 7.72
N LEU A 36 6.56 5.78 6.94
CA LEU A 36 6.79 7.18 7.32
C LEU A 36 5.46 7.89 7.49
N ILE A 37 5.28 8.59 8.61
CA ILE A 37 4.01 9.21 9.00
C ILE A 37 4.23 10.70 9.26
N ARG A 38 3.56 11.52 8.46
CA ARG A 38 3.44 12.96 8.66
C ARG A 38 2.06 13.44 8.23
N ASN A 39 1.25 13.93 9.15
CA ASN A 39 -0.08 14.50 8.91
C ASN A 39 -1.03 13.58 8.13
N LYS A 40 -1.12 12.32 8.56
CA LYS A 40 -1.93 11.26 7.93
C LYS A 40 -3.04 10.73 8.82
N ALA A 41 -3.52 11.50 9.81
CA ALA A 41 -4.55 11.04 10.74
C ALA A 41 -5.79 10.52 10.02
N HIS A 42 -6.16 11.15 8.90
CA HIS A 42 -7.32 10.79 8.09
C HIS A 42 -7.15 9.45 7.34
N THR A 43 -5.93 9.06 6.94
CA THR A 43 -5.68 7.81 6.20
C THR A 43 -5.26 6.64 7.09
N LEU A 44 -4.57 6.91 8.21
CA LEU A 44 -3.98 5.88 9.08
C LEU A 44 -4.95 4.78 9.52
N PRO A 45 -6.22 5.06 9.87
CA PRO A 45 -7.18 4.01 10.25
C PRO A 45 -7.39 2.98 9.13
N TYR A 46 -7.54 3.43 7.89
CA TYR A 46 -7.71 2.55 6.74
C TYR A 46 -6.40 1.84 6.38
N PHE A 47 -5.29 2.58 6.41
CA PHE A 47 -3.95 2.06 6.15
C PHE A 47 -3.59 0.89 7.09
N PHE A 48 -3.74 1.09 8.39
CA PHE A 48 -3.41 0.06 9.37
C PHE A 48 -4.38 -1.13 9.32
N SER A 49 -5.66 -0.87 9.03
CA SER A 49 -6.65 -1.94 8.82
C SER A 49 -6.30 -2.79 7.60
N ALA A 50 -5.83 -2.17 6.51
CA ALA A 50 -5.33 -2.87 5.34
C ALA A 50 -4.08 -3.72 5.69
N LEU A 51 -3.11 -3.13 6.40
CA LEU A 51 -1.88 -3.82 6.84
C LEU A 51 -2.17 -5.05 7.72
N GLU A 52 -3.10 -4.91 8.68
CA GLU A 52 -3.60 -6.01 9.51
C GLU A 52 -4.24 -7.12 8.65
N SER A 53 -5.02 -6.74 7.64
CA SER A 53 -5.78 -7.67 6.82
C SER A 53 -4.95 -8.43 5.78
N LEU A 54 -3.69 -8.05 5.53
CA LEU A 54 -2.82 -8.76 4.58
C LEU A 54 -2.74 -10.24 4.93
N ASP A 55 -2.91 -11.10 3.93
CA ASP A 55 -2.61 -12.53 4.00
C ASP A 55 -1.09 -12.71 3.94
N TYR A 56 -0.44 -12.36 5.03
CA TYR A 56 0.98 -12.62 5.28
C TYR A 56 1.18 -12.82 6.79
N PRO A 57 1.97 -13.82 7.22
CA PRO A 57 2.17 -14.08 8.64
C PRO A 57 2.81 -12.87 9.34
N LYS A 58 2.12 -12.31 10.32
CA LYS A 58 2.57 -11.09 11.02
C LYS A 58 3.85 -11.33 11.84
N ASP A 59 4.03 -12.56 12.33
CA ASP A 59 5.24 -13.05 13.00
C ASP A 59 6.46 -13.17 12.06
N ARG A 60 6.27 -12.93 10.75
CA ARG A 60 7.32 -12.81 9.72
C ARG A 60 7.50 -11.37 9.22
N MET A 61 6.84 -10.40 9.85
CA MET A 61 6.89 -8.99 9.46
C MET A 61 7.52 -8.14 10.56
N HIS A 62 8.59 -7.42 10.22
CA HIS A 62 9.23 -6.42 11.07
C HIS A 62 8.72 -5.05 10.66
N LEU A 63 8.19 -4.26 11.59
CA LEU A 63 7.71 -2.91 11.29
C LEU A 63 8.74 -1.88 11.75
N TRP A 64 9.06 -0.94 10.87
CA TRP A 64 9.89 0.21 11.16
C TRP A 64 9.10 1.46 10.85
N ILE A 65 8.79 2.24 11.89
CA ILE A 65 7.85 3.35 11.81
C ILE A 65 8.53 4.63 12.30
N ARG A 66 8.44 5.70 11.52
CA ARG A 66 8.87 7.04 11.91
C ARG A 66 7.71 8.01 11.75
N SER A 67 7.38 8.72 12.82
CA SER A 67 6.32 9.72 12.84
C SER A 67 6.91 11.02 13.36
N ASP A 68 6.93 12.06 12.53
CA ASP A 68 7.44 13.38 12.90
C ASP A 68 6.67 14.50 12.19
N HIS A 69 6.87 15.75 12.62
CA HIS A 69 6.27 16.95 12.00
C HIS A 69 4.75 16.86 11.85
N ASN A 70 4.09 16.24 12.84
CA ASN A 70 2.65 16.05 12.89
C ASN A 70 2.00 17.23 13.61
N ILE A 71 1.00 17.83 12.98
CA ILE A 71 0.12 18.85 13.55
C ILE A 71 -1.33 18.35 13.70
N ASP A 72 -1.60 17.13 13.23
CA ASP A 72 -2.87 16.43 13.35
C ASP A 72 -2.80 15.27 14.35
N ASN A 73 -3.85 14.45 14.42
CA ASN A 73 -3.96 13.33 15.34
C ASN A 73 -3.20 12.06 14.92
N SER A 74 -2.23 12.14 14.00
CA SER A 74 -1.50 10.96 13.47
C SER A 74 -0.85 10.14 14.58
N THR A 75 -0.19 10.82 15.53
CA THR A 75 0.52 10.19 16.63
C THR A 75 -0.44 9.51 17.61
N LEU A 76 -1.64 10.07 17.82
CA LEU A 76 -2.68 9.47 18.65
C LEU A 76 -3.17 8.15 18.03
N ILE A 77 -3.48 8.16 16.74
CA ILE A 77 -3.96 6.98 16.00
C ILE A 77 -2.89 5.89 15.96
N LEU A 78 -1.65 6.25 15.64
CA LEU A 78 -0.50 5.34 15.67
C LEU A 78 -0.34 4.68 17.04
N ASN A 79 -0.35 5.47 18.12
CA ASN A 79 -0.19 4.95 19.48
C ASN A 79 -1.34 4.00 19.88
N LYS A 80 -2.56 4.30 19.45
CA LYS A 80 -3.71 3.41 19.67
C LYS A 80 -3.51 2.09 18.94
N TRP A 81 -3.18 2.14 17.66
CA TRP A 81 -2.94 0.94 16.85
C TRP A 81 -1.81 0.06 17.38
N LEU A 82 -0.70 0.68 17.81
CA LEU A 82 0.43 -0.04 18.40
C LEU A 82 0.03 -0.83 19.65
N LYS A 83 -0.84 -0.25 20.50
CA LYS A 83 -1.32 -0.89 21.73
C LYS A 83 -2.26 -2.07 21.46
N THR A 84 -3.09 -1.99 20.42
CA THR A 84 -4.13 -2.98 20.14
C THR A 84 -3.66 -4.09 19.21
N SER A 85 -2.85 -3.76 18.20
CA SER A 85 -2.49 -4.65 17.11
C SER A 85 -0.99 -4.81 16.91
N GLY A 86 -0.14 -3.90 17.43
CA GLY A 86 1.31 -3.94 17.18
C GLY A 86 1.99 -5.22 17.66
N ALA A 87 1.49 -5.85 18.73
CA ALA A 87 2.10 -7.01 19.37
C ALA A 87 2.06 -8.31 18.55
N VAL A 88 1.23 -8.41 17.51
CA VAL A 88 1.15 -9.63 16.67
C VAL A 88 2.27 -9.68 15.62
N TYR A 89 2.94 -8.55 15.38
CA TYR A 89 4.06 -8.47 14.45
C TYR A 89 5.34 -8.98 15.11
N HIS A 90 6.27 -9.51 14.30
CA HIS A 90 7.53 -10.06 14.80
C HIS A 90 8.30 -9.07 15.69
N SER A 91 8.41 -7.83 15.22
CA SER A 91 9.03 -6.73 15.95
C SER A 91 8.50 -5.41 15.44
N VAL A 92 8.39 -4.43 16.33
CA VAL A 92 8.00 -3.06 15.96
C VAL A 92 9.04 -2.08 16.48
N ASN A 93 9.75 -1.42 15.57
CA ASN A 93 10.68 -0.34 15.85
C ASN A 93 10.06 1.00 15.48
N VAL A 94 9.44 1.66 16.46
CA VAL A 94 8.79 2.96 16.28
C VAL A 94 9.62 4.09 16.90
N LYS A 95 9.69 5.23 16.22
CA LYS A 95 10.10 6.51 16.82
C LYS A 95 9.05 7.57 16.48
N ILE A 96 8.58 8.28 17.50
CA ILE A 96 7.61 9.37 17.38
C ILE A 96 8.27 10.63 17.91
N ASP A 97 8.42 11.63 17.06
CA ASP A 97 8.81 12.99 17.41
C ASP A 97 7.53 13.84 17.50
N ASN A 98 7.19 14.26 18.72
CA ASN A 98 6.05 15.13 18.98
C ASN A 98 6.46 16.62 19.11
N ASP A 99 7.76 16.91 19.14
CA ASP A 99 8.27 18.26 19.38
C ASP A 99 8.35 19.02 18.05
N SER A 100 8.81 18.34 17.00
CA SER A 100 8.82 18.85 15.64
C SER A 100 7.40 18.92 15.07
N THR A 101 6.96 20.12 14.70
CA THR A 101 5.64 20.36 14.06
C THR A 101 5.73 20.82 12.61
N LYS A 102 6.86 21.43 12.22
CA LYS A 102 7.12 21.94 10.87
C LYS A 102 8.61 22.03 10.56
N TYR A 103 8.96 22.09 9.29
CA TYR A 103 10.32 22.44 8.85
C TYR A 103 10.51 23.96 8.84
N ASP A 104 11.73 24.43 9.10
CA ASP A 104 12.00 25.88 9.22
C ASP A 104 11.73 26.66 7.92
N ASP A 105 12.00 26.04 6.77
CA ASP A 105 11.84 26.61 5.43
C ASP A 105 10.50 26.22 4.77
N GLU A 106 9.54 25.66 5.53
CA GLU A 106 8.22 25.34 5.00
C GLU A 106 7.20 26.49 5.14
N SER A 107 6.33 26.66 4.15
CA SER A 107 5.24 27.64 4.16
C SER A 107 3.91 27.05 4.62
N GLY A 108 3.79 25.73 4.64
CA GLY A 108 2.57 25.01 4.99
C GLY A 108 2.81 23.48 4.97
N PRO A 109 1.82 22.69 5.43
CA PRO A 109 1.98 21.25 5.62
C PRO A 109 2.18 20.46 4.32
N ALA A 110 1.66 20.97 3.20
CA ALA A 110 1.84 20.39 1.87
C ALA A 110 3.13 20.85 1.16
N HIS A 111 3.83 21.86 1.68
CA HIS A 111 5.08 22.31 1.08
C HIS A 111 6.18 21.25 1.23
N TRP A 112 6.89 21.01 0.13
CA TRP A 112 8.09 20.18 0.10
C TRP A 112 9.35 21.05 -0.07
N PRO A 113 9.85 21.65 1.02
CA PRO A 113 11.12 22.35 0.97
C PRO A 113 12.30 21.38 0.90
N HIS A 114 13.48 21.92 0.61
CA HIS A 114 14.71 21.12 0.51
C HIS A 114 15.01 20.34 1.80
N SER A 115 14.81 20.94 2.97
CA SER A 115 15.03 20.28 4.27
C SER A 115 14.16 19.03 4.43
N ARG A 116 12.89 19.08 4.02
CA ARG A 116 11.96 17.95 4.05
C ARG A 116 12.41 16.84 3.10
N PHE A 117 12.76 17.19 1.85
CA PHE A 117 13.27 16.19 0.90
C PHE A 117 14.51 15.49 1.45
N GLN A 118 15.46 16.25 1.99
CA GLN A 118 16.69 15.70 2.58
C GLN A 118 16.40 14.79 3.78
N HIS A 119 15.46 15.18 4.65
CA HIS A 119 15.05 14.37 5.79
C HIS A 119 14.41 13.04 5.37
N ILE A 120 13.49 13.06 4.41
CA ILE A 120 12.86 11.83 3.89
C ILE A 120 13.90 10.92 3.24
N VAL A 121 14.83 11.46 2.46
CA VAL A 121 15.97 10.72 1.90
C VAL A 121 16.77 10.00 3.01
N GLN A 122 17.09 10.71 4.09
CA GLN A 122 17.84 10.14 5.22
C GLN A 122 17.05 9.04 5.94
N LEU A 123 15.73 9.22 6.13
CA LEU A 123 14.87 8.21 6.74
C LEU A 123 14.75 6.94 5.88
N ARG A 124 14.58 7.09 4.56
CA ARG A 124 14.52 5.96 3.62
C ARG A 124 15.84 5.20 3.57
N GLU A 125 16.97 5.91 3.52
CA GLU A 125 18.29 5.28 3.58
C GLU A 125 18.51 4.54 4.89
N SER A 126 18.13 5.16 6.02
CA SER A 126 18.23 4.54 7.34
C SER A 126 17.39 3.26 7.43
N ALA A 127 16.18 3.26 6.87
CA ALA A 127 15.32 2.08 6.83
C ALA A 127 15.93 0.97 5.97
N LEU A 128 16.46 1.31 4.78
CA LEU A 128 17.12 0.35 3.89
C LEU A 128 18.31 -0.31 4.57
N GLN A 129 19.16 0.48 5.22
CA GLN A 129 20.33 -0.04 5.95
C GLN A 129 19.90 -0.89 7.14
N THR A 130 18.92 -0.43 7.93
CA THR A 130 18.41 -1.20 9.08
C THR A 130 17.84 -2.55 8.63
N ALA A 131 17.12 -2.60 7.49
CA ALA A 131 16.58 -3.85 6.96
C ALA A 131 17.68 -4.84 6.58
N ARG A 132 18.73 -4.37 5.89
CA ARG A 132 19.92 -5.18 5.57
C ARG A 132 20.59 -5.73 6.83
N ASP A 133 20.79 -4.89 7.83
CA ASP A 133 21.43 -5.28 9.10
C ASP A 133 20.55 -6.24 9.92
N SER A 134 19.23 -6.23 9.71
CA SER A 134 18.27 -7.12 10.37
C SER A 134 18.14 -8.51 9.73
N TRP A 135 18.86 -8.79 8.64
CA TRP A 135 18.76 -10.05 7.88
C TRP A 135 17.33 -10.34 7.36
N ALA A 136 16.58 -9.29 7.02
CA ALA A 136 15.29 -9.44 6.36
C ALA A 136 15.47 -9.92 4.91
N ASP A 137 14.62 -10.84 4.45
CA ASP A 137 14.63 -11.30 3.06
C ASP A 137 14.17 -10.17 2.10
N TYR A 138 13.22 -9.35 2.56
CA TYR A 138 12.65 -8.24 1.80
C TYR A 138 12.53 -6.98 2.64
N ILE A 139 12.62 -5.81 1.99
CA ILE A 139 12.10 -4.55 2.53
C ILE A 139 10.94 -4.05 1.66
N TRP A 140 9.86 -3.62 2.30
CA TRP A 140 8.71 -2.99 1.68
C TRP A 140 8.59 -1.56 2.19
N PHE A 141 8.87 -0.59 1.33
CA PHE A 141 8.54 0.81 1.59
C PHE A 141 7.06 1.00 1.29
N LEU A 142 6.30 1.47 2.27
CA LEU A 142 4.86 1.62 2.14
C LEU A 142 4.40 2.94 2.75
N ASP A 143 3.85 3.81 1.91
CA ASP A 143 3.37 5.14 2.29
C ASP A 143 1.96 5.07 2.87
N CYS A 144 1.64 5.96 3.80
CA CYS A 144 0.37 5.91 4.55
C CYS A 144 -0.86 6.36 3.75
N ASP A 145 -0.67 6.82 2.51
CA ASP A 145 -1.73 7.10 1.54
C ASP A 145 -1.82 6.03 0.43
N ALA A 146 -1.03 4.96 0.51
CA ALA A 146 -1.17 3.77 -0.34
C ALA A 146 -2.16 2.77 0.29
N PHE A 147 -3.38 2.72 -0.22
CA PHE A 147 -4.45 1.83 0.25
C PHE A 147 -4.37 0.47 -0.45
N ILE A 148 -3.74 -0.49 0.20
CA ILE A 148 -3.65 -1.87 -0.29
C ILE A 148 -4.97 -2.60 -0.02
N ILE A 149 -5.80 -2.79 -1.06
CA ILE A 149 -7.09 -3.47 -0.93
C ILE A 149 -6.98 -4.98 -1.14
N ASN A 150 -5.96 -5.42 -1.88
CA ASN A 150 -5.73 -6.83 -2.14
C ASN A 150 -4.87 -7.45 -1.03
N LYS A 151 -5.49 -8.30 -0.20
CA LYS A 151 -4.85 -8.95 0.95
C LYS A 151 -3.64 -9.82 0.55
N SER A 152 -3.62 -10.33 -0.68
CA SER A 152 -2.56 -11.20 -1.20
C SER A 152 -1.38 -10.43 -1.82
N THR A 153 -1.37 -9.09 -1.78
CA THR A 153 -0.37 -8.23 -2.45
C THR A 153 1.07 -8.67 -2.17
N LEU A 154 1.47 -8.83 -0.90
CA LEU A 154 2.84 -9.25 -0.56
C LEU A 154 3.21 -10.60 -1.18
N ARG A 155 2.33 -11.60 -1.08
CA ARG A 155 2.56 -12.92 -1.68
C ARG A 155 2.69 -12.83 -3.20
N HIS A 156 1.82 -12.04 -3.84
CA HIS A 156 1.86 -11.84 -5.28
C HIS A 156 3.17 -11.21 -5.74
N LEU A 157 3.62 -10.14 -5.08
CA LEU A 157 4.87 -9.45 -5.40
C LEU A 157 6.10 -10.34 -5.16
N ILE A 158 6.17 -11.04 -4.03
CA ILE A 158 7.24 -12.00 -3.71
C ILE A 158 7.32 -13.11 -4.77
N LYS A 159 6.16 -13.62 -5.22
CA LYS A 159 6.08 -14.66 -6.26
C LYS A 159 6.63 -14.21 -7.62
N LYS A 160 6.70 -12.89 -7.89
CA LYS A 160 7.27 -12.35 -9.15
C LYS A 160 8.78 -12.56 -9.25
N LYS A 161 9.50 -12.67 -8.12
CA LYS A 161 10.96 -12.85 -8.06
C LYS A 161 11.75 -11.76 -8.81
N TYR A 162 11.25 -10.53 -8.79
CA TYR A 162 11.98 -9.36 -9.28
C TYR A 162 12.86 -8.77 -8.16
N PRO A 163 14.02 -8.17 -8.49
CA PRO A 163 14.86 -7.51 -7.49
C PRO A 163 14.17 -6.30 -6.85
N VAL A 164 13.41 -5.55 -7.64
CA VAL A 164 12.55 -4.44 -7.16
C VAL A 164 11.22 -4.47 -7.90
N VAL A 165 10.12 -4.44 -7.15
CA VAL A 165 8.76 -4.48 -7.71
C VAL A 165 7.79 -3.63 -6.90
N ALA A 166 6.86 -2.98 -7.59
CA ALA A 166 5.73 -2.28 -7.00
C ALA A 166 4.40 -2.85 -7.55
N PRO A 167 3.35 -2.93 -6.72
CA PRO A 167 1.99 -3.05 -7.21
C PRO A 167 1.55 -1.70 -7.80
N MET A 168 0.84 -1.73 -8.92
CA MET A 168 0.22 -0.52 -9.47
C MET A 168 -0.94 -0.09 -8.59
N LEU A 169 -0.89 1.18 -8.14
CA LEU A 169 -1.92 1.82 -7.34
C LEU A 169 -2.69 2.80 -8.22
N LYS A 170 -4.01 2.63 -8.33
CA LYS A 170 -4.87 3.58 -9.06
C LYS A 170 -5.04 4.86 -8.26
N SER A 171 -5.19 5.99 -8.93
CA SER A 171 -5.68 7.21 -8.30
C SER A 171 -6.90 7.74 -9.03
N ASP A 172 -7.37 8.92 -8.63
CA ASP A 172 -8.33 9.69 -9.42
C ASP A 172 -7.67 10.11 -10.75
N GLY A 173 -8.37 9.89 -11.86
CA GLY A 173 -7.86 10.09 -13.22
C GLY A 173 -6.70 9.17 -13.60
N LEU A 174 -5.62 9.76 -14.15
CA LEU A 174 -4.47 9.04 -14.70
C LEU A 174 -3.25 9.01 -13.77
N TYR A 175 -3.31 9.62 -12.58
CA TYR A 175 -2.19 9.57 -11.64
C TYR A 175 -2.02 8.15 -11.08
N SER A 176 -0.77 7.73 -10.89
CA SER A 176 -0.41 6.42 -10.33
C SER A 176 1.03 6.45 -9.79
N ASN A 177 1.46 5.38 -9.16
CA ASN A 177 2.72 5.29 -8.42
C ASN A 177 3.95 4.88 -9.27
N PHE A 178 3.98 5.26 -10.55
CA PHE A 178 5.06 4.93 -11.49
C PHE A 178 5.13 5.91 -12.66
N TRP A 179 6.28 5.95 -13.34
CA TRP A 179 6.43 6.67 -14.62
C TRP A 179 6.88 5.71 -15.71
N CYS A 180 6.36 5.84 -16.94
CA CYS A 180 6.86 5.09 -18.11
C CYS A 180 8.03 5.78 -18.83
N GLY A 181 8.39 7.00 -18.43
CA GLY A 181 9.47 7.76 -19.05
C GLY A 181 10.02 8.81 -18.12
N MET A 182 11.30 9.12 -18.31
CA MET A 182 11.98 10.26 -17.70
C MET A 182 12.60 11.14 -18.79
N THR A 183 12.65 12.43 -18.50
CA THR A 183 13.41 13.42 -19.27
C THR A 183 14.88 13.39 -18.89
N ASP A 184 15.73 14.05 -19.67
CA ASP A 184 17.16 14.20 -19.36
C ASP A 184 17.40 14.97 -18.06
N ASN A 185 16.39 15.73 -17.59
CA ASN A 185 16.38 16.43 -16.32
C ASN A 185 15.76 15.61 -15.18
N TYR A 186 15.59 14.29 -15.35
CA TYR A 186 15.12 13.33 -14.35
C TYR A 186 13.64 13.40 -13.96
N TYR A 187 12.84 14.25 -14.60
CA TYR A 187 11.41 14.36 -14.32
C TYR A 187 10.55 13.53 -15.26
N TYR A 188 9.30 13.33 -14.87
CA TYR A 188 8.27 12.63 -15.64
C TYR A 188 8.27 12.99 -17.13
N LYS A 189 8.22 11.95 -17.96
CA LYS A 189 7.96 12.04 -19.39
C LYS A 189 6.83 11.10 -19.75
N ARG A 190 5.72 11.65 -20.26
CA ARG A 190 4.60 10.85 -20.75
C ARG A 190 5.02 10.04 -21.98
N THR A 191 4.66 8.76 -22.00
CA THR A 191 4.89 7.87 -23.14
C THR A 191 3.56 7.25 -23.60
N SER A 192 3.57 6.63 -24.79
CA SER A 192 2.42 5.88 -25.32
C SER A 192 2.00 4.70 -24.45
N ASP A 193 2.95 4.14 -23.69
CA ASP A 193 2.76 2.91 -22.94
C ASP A 193 2.03 3.14 -21.62
N TYR A 194 2.03 4.38 -21.12
CA TYR A 194 1.48 4.70 -19.81
C TYR A 194 -0.04 4.47 -19.71
N ALA A 195 -0.82 5.01 -20.66
CA ALA A 195 -2.28 4.92 -20.61
C ALA A 195 -2.78 3.46 -20.70
N PRO A 196 -2.27 2.60 -21.61
CA PRO A 196 -2.64 1.19 -21.61
C PRO A 196 -2.36 0.44 -20.31
N ILE A 197 -1.28 0.80 -19.58
CA ILE A 197 -0.92 0.17 -18.31
C ILE A 197 -1.85 0.64 -17.19
N VAL A 198 -2.00 1.97 -17.00
CA VAL A 198 -2.79 2.52 -15.89
C VAL A 198 -4.29 2.23 -16.02
N GLU A 199 -4.79 2.04 -17.24
CA GLU A 199 -6.19 1.69 -17.50
C GLU A 199 -6.43 0.17 -17.61
N TRP A 200 -5.44 -0.66 -17.26
CA TRP A 200 -5.50 -2.13 -17.36
C TRP A 200 -5.84 -2.68 -18.75
N LYS A 201 -5.62 -1.90 -19.83
CA LYS A 201 -5.77 -2.37 -21.21
C LYS A 201 -4.69 -3.39 -21.57
N THR A 202 -3.49 -3.23 -21.00
CA THR A 202 -2.41 -4.22 -21.03
C THR A 202 -2.10 -4.65 -19.60
N LYS A 203 -2.29 -5.93 -19.30
CA LYS A 203 -2.04 -6.49 -17.97
C LYS A 203 -0.70 -7.24 -17.91
N GLY A 204 0.03 -7.09 -16.82
CA GLY A 204 1.30 -7.77 -16.60
C GLY A 204 2.19 -7.03 -15.60
N CYS A 205 3.48 -7.32 -15.67
CA CYS A 205 4.53 -6.56 -14.99
C CYS A 205 5.43 -5.92 -16.03
N PHE A 206 5.69 -4.61 -15.88
CA PHE A 206 6.39 -3.80 -16.87
C PHE A 206 7.64 -3.21 -16.25
N GLN A 207 8.75 -3.27 -16.98
CA GLN A 207 9.95 -2.55 -16.59
C GLN A 207 9.72 -1.05 -16.83
N VAL A 208 9.94 -0.24 -15.80
CA VAL A 208 9.68 1.21 -15.83
C VAL A 208 10.85 1.96 -15.19
N PRO A 209 11.12 3.22 -15.57
CA PRO A 209 12.23 4.00 -15.01
C PRO A 209 12.02 4.41 -13.54
N MET A 210 10.78 4.48 -13.04
CA MET A 210 10.50 4.93 -11.68
C MET A 210 9.22 4.29 -11.13
N ILE A 211 9.28 3.88 -9.86
CA ILE A 211 8.14 3.41 -9.04
C ILE A 211 8.26 4.04 -7.64
N HIS A 212 7.13 4.29 -6.98
CA HIS A 212 7.11 4.85 -5.63
C HIS A 212 5.92 4.36 -4.78
N SER A 213 5.86 4.85 -3.53
CA SER A 213 4.81 4.68 -2.51
C SER A 213 4.46 3.28 -2.02
N SER A 214 4.68 2.24 -2.81
CA SER A 214 4.64 0.84 -2.39
C SER A 214 5.71 0.07 -3.17
N VAL A 215 6.92 -0.05 -2.61
CA VAL A 215 8.08 -0.63 -3.31
C VAL A 215 8.67 -1.77 -2.49
N LEU A 216 8.63 -2.98 -3.04
CA LEU A 216 9.22 -4.18 -2.46
C LEU A 216 10.58 -4.44 -3.10
N ILE A 217 11.62 -4.54 -2.28
CA ILE A 217 12.99 -4.89 -2.68
C ILE A 217 13.32 -6.26 -2.10
N ASP A 218 13.82 -7.16 -2.94
CA ASP A 218 14.34 -8.47 -2.53
C ASP A 218 15.82 -8.34 -2.15
N LEU A 219 16.08 -8.26 -0.84
CA LEU A 219 17.41 -8.02 -0.27
C LEU A 219 18.36 -9.21 -0.43
N ARG A 220 17.84 -10.38 -0.84
CA ARG A 220 18.64 -11.59 -1.04
C ARG A 220 19.43 -11.52 -2.35
N PHE A 221 19.02 -10.69 -3.30
CA PHE A 221 19.81 -10.43 -4.50
C PHE A 221 20.98 -9.52 -4.17
N GLN A 222 22.21 -10.00 -4.35
CA GLN A 222 23.43 -9.21 -4.06
C GLN A 222 23.47 -7.87 -4.80
N ILE A 223 22.90 -7.79 -6.02
CA ILE A 223 22.83 -6.54 -6.77
C ILE A 223 22.05 -5.44 -6.04
N THR A 224 21.08 -5.79 -5.19
CA THR A 224 20.29 -4.80 -4.43
C THR A 224 21.08 -4.12 -3.32
N ASN A 225 22.30 -4.58 -3.00
CA ASN A 225 23.22 -3.89 -2.10
C ASN A 225 23.71 -2.55 -2.67
N TYR A 226 23.63 -2.35 -3.98
CA TYR A 226 24.01 -1.09 -4.65
C TYR A 226 22.87 -0.04 -4.65
N LEU A 227 21.66 -0.43 -4.23
CA LEU A 227 20.55 0.53 -4.06
C LEU A 227 20.80 1.46 -2.87
N THR A 228 20.52 2.74 -3.04
CA THR A 228 20.64 3.76 -1.99
C THR A 228 19.73 4.94 -2.29
N PHE A 229 19.22 5.57 -1.24
CA PHE A 229 18.57 6.88 -1.28
C PHE A 229 19.59 8.02 -1.08
N ASN A 230 20.84 7.71 -0.69
CA ASN A 230 21.87 8.72 -0.54
C ASN A 230 22.44 9.15 -1.90
N HIS A 231 21.97 10.29 -2.39
CA HIS A 231 22.42 10.86 -3.66
C HIS A 231 23.94 11.10 -3.75
N SER A 232 24.64 11.25 -2.61
CA SER A 232 26.09 11.47 -2.58
C SER A 232 26.90 10.22 -2.95
N LEU A 233 26.27 9.04 -2.89
CA LEU A 233 26.87 7.76 -3.30
C LEU A 233 26.64 7.46 -4.79
N LEU A 234 25.84 8.27 -5.49
CA LEU A 234 25.52 8.07 -6.89
C LEU A 234 26.56 8.74 -7.80
N PRO A 235 27.21 7.99 -8.72
CA PRO A 235 28.26 8.53 -9.57
C PRO A 235 27.72 9.63 -10.49
N ASN A 236 28.28 10.84 -10.40
CA ASN A 236 27.93 12.00 -11.23
C ASN A 236 26.44 12.40 -11.19
N TYR A 237 25.71 12.07 -10.13
CA TYR A 237 24.32 12.50 -9.99
C TYR A 237 24.20 14.02 -9.85
N LYS A 238 23.47 14.64 -10.77
CA LYS A 238 23.19 16.09 -10.79
C LYS A 238 21.69 16.39 -10.72
N GLY A 239 20.88 15.39 -10.37
CA GLY A 239 19.44 15.54 -10.22
C GLY A 239 19.05 16.23 -8.91
N PRO A 240 17.74 16.45 -8.70
CA PRO A 240 17.23 17.05 -7.47
C PRO A 240 17.44 16.14 -6.25
N VAL A 241 17.37 16.73 -5.05
CA VAL A 241 17.20 15.96 -3.82
C VAL A 241 15.71 15.64 -3.69
N ASP A 242 15.35 14.42 -4.09
CA ASP A 242 13.99 13.89 -4.12
C ASP A 242 14.11 12.36 -4.02
N ASP A 243 13.44 11.73 -3.06
CA ASP A 243 13.67 10.32 -2.74
C ASP A 243 13.25 9.38 -3.87
N ILE A 244 12.19 9.70 -4.61
CA ILE A 244 11.70 8.87 -5.72
C ILE A 244 12.63 8.98 -6.94
N ILE A 245 13.16 10.18 -7.23
CA ILE A 245 14.12 10.38 -8.34
C ILE A 245 15.48 9.78 -7.98
N ILE A 246 15.96 9.98 -6.75
CA ILE A 246 17.24 9.43 -6.31
C ILE A 246 17.18 7.90 -6.36
N PHE A 247 16.11 7.28 -5.88
CA PHE A 247 15.97 5.81 -5.91
C PHE A 247 15.92 5.27 -7.34
N ALA A 248 15.17 5.92 -8.24
CA ALA A 248 15.14 5.57 -9.66
C ALA A 248 16.54 5.62 -10.29
N MET A 249 17.29 6.68 -10.01
CA MET A 249 18.64 6.84 -10.54
C MET A 249 19.65 5.89 -9.90
N SER A 250 19.49 5.57 -8.61
CA SER A 250 20.27 4.54 -7.93
C SER A 250 20.11 3.17 -8.60
N ALA A 251 18.87 2.78 -8.90
CA ALA A 251 18.58 1.53 -9.60
C ALA A 251 19.16 1.54 -11.01
N ASN A 252 18.94 2.62 -11.76
CA ASN A 252 19.45 2.77 -13.13
C ASN A 252 20.98 2.69 -13.20
N PHE A 253 21.70 3.45 -12.36
CA PHE A 253 23.17 3.44 -12.32
C PHE A 253 23.75 2.10 -11.87
N SER A 254 22.97 1.32 -11.12
CA SER A 254 23.35 -0.03 -10.68
C SER A 254 22.91 -1.13 -11.66
N GLY A 255 22.25 -0.78 -12.77
CA GLY A 255 21.71 -1.74 -13.75
C GLY A 255 20.58 -2.61 -13.19
N ILE A 256 19.86 -2.13 -12.18
CA ILE A 256 18.78 -2.87 -11.50
C ILE A 256 17.44 -2.45 -12.11
N PRO A 257 16.70 -3.37 -12.74
CA PRO A 257 15.40 -3.05 -13.31
C PRO A 257 14.34 -2.85 -12.22
N LEU A 258 13.49 -1.84 -12.40
CA LEU A 258 12.31 -1.59 -11.58
C LEU A 258 11.07 -2.09 -12.32
N TYR A 259 10.18 -2.80 -11.61
CA TYR A 259 8.96 -3.36 -12.19
C TYR A 259 7.70 -2.80 -11.54
N ILE A 260 6.71 -2.42 -12.34
CA ILE A 260 5.35 -2.12 -11.90
C ILE A 260 4.42 -3.24 -12.37
N CYS A 261 3.59 -3.79 -11.47
CA CYS A 261 2.67 -4.88 -11.79
C CYS A 261 1.21 -4.43 -11.66
N ASN A 262 0.42 -4.64 -12.71
CA ASN A 262 -1.02 -4.34 -12.75
C ASN A 262 -1.86 -5.59 -13.07
N ASP A 263 -1.29 -6.79 -12.94
CA ASP A 263 -1.96 -8.04 -13.27
C ASP A 263 -3.16 -8.36 -12.35
N GLU A 264 -3.20 -7.73 -11.18
CA GLU A 264 -4.31 -7.71 -10.24
C GLU A 264 -4.72 -6.27 -9.92
N ILE A 265 -5.88 -6.08 -9.32
CA ILE A 265 -6.23 -4.81 -8.66
C ILE A 265 -5.61 -4.85 -7.26
N TYR A 266 -4.48 -4.18 -7.07
CA TYR A 266 -3.73 -4.24 -5.81
C TYR A 266 -4.21 -3.20 -4.79
N GLY A 267 -4.46 -1.97 -5.24
CA GLY A 267 -4.71 -0.85 -4.34
C GLY A 267 -4.89 0.48 -5.04
N PHE A 268 -5.04 1.51 -4.22
CA PHE A 268 -5.29 2.88 -4.63
C PHE A 268 -4.36 3.84 -3.89
N ILE A 269 -4.17 5.04 -4.40
CA ILE A 269 -3.34 6.09 -3.80
C ILE A 269 -3.97 7.47 -4.01
N THR A 270 -3.80 8.39 -3.06
CA THR A 270 -4.22 9.79 -3.24
C THR A 270 -3.31 10.54 -4.21
N ILE A 271 -3.83 11.61 -4.81
CA ILE A 271 -3.01 12.52 -5.62
C ILE A 271 -2.19 13.41 -4.67
N PRO A 272 -0.89 13.65 -4.94
CA PRO A 272 -0.07 14.58 -4.20
C PRO A 272 -0.70 15.97 -4.18
N LEU A 273 -0.62 16.62 -3.02
CA LEU A 273 -1.10 17.98 -2.86
C LEU A 273 -0.19 19.00 -3.53
N GLU A 274 -0.78 20.14 -3.90
CA GLU A 274 -0.02 21.31 -4.30
C GLU A 274 0.62 21.97 -3.08
N LYS A 275 1.68 22.76 -3.32
CA LYS A 275 2.49 23.38 -2.26
C LYS A 275 1.67 24.14 -1.21
N ASP A 276 0.65 24.88 -1.65
CA ASP A 276 -0.13 25.78 -0.80
C ASP A 276 -1.44 25.12 -0.28
N SER A 277 -1.61 23.81 -0.51
CA SER A 277 -2.78 23.07 -0.04
C SER A 277 -2.81 22.92 1.48
N SER A 278 -4.03 22.91 2.04
CA SER A 278 -4.29 22.63 3.45
C SER A 278 -4.43 21.11 3.71
N LEU A 279 -4.42 20.71 4.99
CA LEU A 279 -4.73 19.33 5.37
C LEU A 279 -6.18 18.93 5.06
N GLU A 280 -7.10 19.89 5.02
CA GLU A 280 -8.49 19.65 4.61
C GLU A 280 -8.57 19.20 3.15
N MET A 281 -7.69 19.72 2.28
CA MET A 281 -7.59 19.23 0.90
C MET A 281 -7.13 17.77 0.84
N ASP A 282 -6.22 17.33 1.72
CA ASP A 282 -5.81 15.91 1.81
C ASP A 282 -6.99 15.01 2.23
N ILE A 283 -7.81 15.48 3.18
CA ILE A 283 -9.05 14.79 3.58
C ILE A 283 -10.01 14.67 2.40
N ASN A 284 -10.15 15.71 1.58
CA ASN A 284 -10.97 15.65 0.37
C ASN A 284 -10.41 14.65 -0.67
N GLN A 285 -9.08 14.53 -0.78
CA GLN A 285 -8.48 13.50 -1.64
C GLN A 285 -8.79 12.09 -1.16
N LEU A 286 -8.81 11.86 0.16
CA LEU A 286 -9.29 10.59 0.71
C LEU A 286 -10.76 10.33 0.33
N THR A 287 -11.65 11.33 0.44
CA THR A 287 -13.04 11.19 0.01
C THR A 287 -13.13 10.79 -1.47
N ASN A 288 -12.40 11.47 -2.37
CA ASN A 288 -12.36 11.14 -3.79
C ASN A 288 -11.93 9.69 -4.03
N ILE A 289 -10.85 9.26 -3.38
CA ILE A 289 -10.33 7.88 -3.52
C ILE A 289 -11.31 6.85 -2.93
N LYS A 290 -11.97 7.13 -1.80
CA LYS A 290 -12.98 6.23 -1.24
C LYS A 290 -14.13 6.01 -2.24
N LEU A 291 -14.59 7.07 -2.89
CA LEU A 291 -15.61 6.97 -3.93
C LEU A 291 -15.12 6.17 -5.14
N GLU A 292 -13.91 6.45 -5.63
CA GLU A 292 -13.29 5.75 -6.77
C GLU A 292 -13.13 4.24 -6.50
N ILE A 293 -12.73 3.86 -5.28
CA ILE A 293 -12.64 2.45 -4.87
C ILE A 293 -13.99 1.75 -5.01
N THR A 294 -15.09 2.40 -4.57
CA THR A 294 -16.44 1.80 -4.55
C THR A 294 -17.10 1.63 -5.91
N VAL A 295 -16.49 2.13 -6.99
CA VAL A 295 -16.95 1.90 -8.36
C VAL A 295 -16.95 0.41 -8.68
N ASP A 296 -15.86 -0.29 -8.35
CA ASP A 296 -15.67 -1.71 -8.68
C ASP A 296 -15.28 -2.59 -7.48
N ASN A 297 -15.03 -2.00 -6.31
CA ASN A 297 -14.55 -2.73 -5.13
C ASN A 297 -15.40 -2.43 -3.89
N GLU A 298 -15.21 -3.22 -2.85
CA GLU A 298 -15.81 -2.94 -1.54
C GLU A 298 -15.19 -1.68 -0.92
N PRO A 299 -15.96 -0.91 -0.12
CA PRO A 299 -15.44 0.24 0.62
C PRO A 299 -14.23 -0.11 1.48
N LEU A 300 -13.36 0.88 1.70
CA LEU A 300 -12.26 0.74 2.66
C LEU A 300 -12.83 0.45 4.05
N GLN A 301 -12.28 -0.58 4.69
CA GLN A 301 -12.72 -1.05 5.99
C GLN A 301 -11.79 -0.52 7.09
N ILE A 302 -12.37 -0.24 8.26
CA ILE A 302 -11.64 0.11 9.47
C ILE A 302 -11.78 -1.06 10.44
N SER A 303 -10.68 -1.50 11.03
CA SER A 303 -10.67 -2.60 11.98
C SER A 303 -11.40 -2.20 13.26
N SER A 304 -12.00 -3.18 13.94
CA SER A 304 -12.73 -2.97 15.19
C SER A 304 -11.87 -2.34 16.30
N ASN A 305 -10.54 -2.46 16.19
CA ASN A 305 -9.59 -1.87 17.13
C ASN A 305 -9.44 -0.34 16.96
N LEU A 306 -9.90 0.19 15.83
CA LEU A 306 -9.80 1.59 15.44
C LEU A 306 -11.17 2.23 15.16
N SER A 307 -12.26 1.46 15.25
CA SER A 307 -13.61 1.91 14.87
C SER A 307 -14.22 2.97 15.79
N ASP A 308 -13.70 3.12 17.00
CA ASP A 308 -14.10 4.15 17.98
C ASP A 308 -13.27 5.44 17.86
N LEU A 309 -12.39 5.55 16.86
CA LEU A 309 -11.75 6.82 16.52
C LEU A 309 -12.76 7.76 15.87
N ASP A 310 -12.72 9.03 16.28
CA ASP A 310 -13.45 10.09 15.61
C ASP A 310 -12.72 10.43 14.29
N LEU A 311 -13.34 10.07 13.17
CA LEU A 311 -12.76 10.28 11.84
C LEU A 311 -13.34 11.54 11.21
N PRO A 312 -12.55 12.29 10.45
CA PRO A 312 -13.08 13.42 9.69
C PRO A 312 -14.20 12.92 8.78
N SER A 313 -15.41 13.42 9.00
CA SER A 313 -16.57 13.21 8.13
C SER A 313 -16.89 14.52 7.42
N ALA A 314 -17.30 14.44 6.15
CA ALA A 314 -17.82 15.61 5.45
C ALA A 314 -19.00 16.21 6.24
N PRO A 315 -19.01 17.53 6.51
CA PRO A 315 -20.18 18.17 7.10
C PRO A 315 -21.39 17.99 6.18
N ILE A 316 -22.58 17.92 6.77
CA ILE A 316 -23.79 17.81 5.96
C ILE A 316 -23.96 19.10 5.16
N ASP A 317 -23.90 18.99 3.83
CA ASP A 317 -24.09 20.09 2.90
C ASP A 317 -25.01 19.64 1.76
N ASN A 318 -26.14 20.31 1.60
CA ASN A 318 -27.06 20.02 0.49
C ASN A 318 -26.69 20.79 -0.79
N MET A 319 -25.50 21.37 -0.88
CA MET A 319 -25.00 22.14 -2.04
C MET A 319 -25.96 23.28 -2.45
N GLY A 320 -26.59 23.91 -1.46
CA GLY A 320 -27.59 24.98 -1.67
C GLY A 320 -28.98 24.50 -2.11
N LEU A 321 -29.25 23.19 -2.09
CA LEU A 321 -30.57 22.62 -2.38
C LEU A 321 -31.39 22.41 -1.10
N ASP A 322 -32.71 22.56 -1.19
CA ASP A 322 -33.60 22.28 -0.06
C ASP A 322 -33.65 20.78 0.26
N ASN A 323 -33.71 19.95 -0.78
CA ASN A 323 -33.82 18.50 -0.67
C ASN A 323 -33.06 17.82 -1.83
N ILE A 324 -32.38 16.72 -1.53
CA ILE A 324 -31.74 15.85 -2.52
C ILE A 324 -32.56 14.55 -2.57
N PHE A 325 -33.04 14.16 -3.76
CA PHE A 325 -33.79 12.92 -3.95
C PHE A 325 -33.02 11.94 -4.82
N VAL A 326 -32.97 10.68 -4.38
CA VAL A 326 -32.31 9.60 -5.11
C VAL A 326 -33.35 8.57 -5.49
N ILE A 327 -33.66 8.51 -6.79
CA ILE A 327 -34.63 7.58 -7.34
C ILE A 327 -33.90 6.29 -7.74
N ASN A 328 -34.19 5.19 -7.05
CA ASN A 328 -33.53 3.90 -7.29
C ASN A 328 -34.49 2.72 -7.09
N LEU A 329 -34.25 1.62 -7.80
CA LEU A 329 -35.02 0.39 -7.68
C LEU A 329 -34.66 -0.32 -6.39
N ALA A 330 -35.64 -0.59 -5.50
CA ALA A 330 -35.37 -1.21 -4.20
C ALA A 330 -34.69 -2.58 -4.31
N ARG A 331 -35.00 -3.35 -5.37
CA ARG A 331 -34.39 -4.67 -5.61
C ARG A 331 -32.91 -4.65 -5.99
N ARG A 332 -32.32 -3.51 -6.35
CA ARG A 332 -30.88 -3.38 -6.68
C ARG A 332 -30.08 -3.03 -5.43
N THR A 333 -30.06 -3.95 -4.47
CA THR A 333 -29.52 -3.72 -3.12
C THR A 333 -28.06 -3.29 -3.11
N GLU A 334 -27.20 -3.95 -3.90
CA GLU A 334 -25.78 -3.60 -4.00
C GLU A 334 -25.56 -2.15 -4.47
N ARG A 335 -26.16 -1.78 -5.62
CA ARG A 335 -26.10 -0.41 -6.15
C ARG A 335 -26.69 0.61 -5.17
N ARG A 336 -27.76 0.24 -4.48
CA ARG A 336 -28.40 1.11 -3.46
C ARG A 336 -27.47 1.32 -2.27
N ASN A 337 -26.84 0.28 -1.75
CA ASN A 337 -25.89 0.37 -0.64
C ASN A 337 -24.67 1.20 -1.01
N ARG A 338 -24.11 1.00 -2.21
CA ARG A 338 -23.01 1.84 -2.72
C ARG A 338 -23.42 3.30 -2.85
N MET A 339 -24.62 3.57 -3.37
CA MET A 339 -25.13 4.94 -3.46
C MET A 339 -25.31 5.59 -2.08
N HIS A 340 -25.87 4.86 -1.10
CA HIS A 340 -25.96 5.33 0.29
C HIS A 340 -24.57 5.65 0.85
N TYR A 341 -23.59 4.77 0.64
CA TYR A 341 -22.21 5.00 1.04
C TYR A 341 -21.65 6.28 0.42
N CYS A 342 -21.74 6.44 -0.90
CA CYS A 342 -21.23 7.62 -1.61
C CYS A 342 -21.84 8.93 -1.08
N LEU A 343 -23.16 8.95 -0.85
CA LEU A 343 -23.86 10.13 -0.35
C LEU A 343 -23.44 10.48 1.08
N ASN A 344 -23.28 9.47 1.94
CA ASN A 344 -22.80 9.67 3.30
C ASN A 344 -21.36 10.21 3.32
N GLU A 345 -20.47 9.65 2.49
CA GLU A 345 -19.09 10.12 2.36
C GLU A 345 -18.99 11.55 1.84
N LEU A 346 -19.91 11.95 0.96
CA LEU A 346 -20.03 13.32 0.44
C LEU A 346 -20.75 14.28 1.39
N GLY A 347 -21.30 13.81 2.51
CA GLY A 347 -22.10 14.65 3.42
C GLY A 347 -23.45 15.07 2.83
N LEU A 348 -24.00 14.34 1.85
CA LEU A 348 -25.26 14.69 1.19
C LEU A 348 -26.45 14.07 1.92
N ASN A 349 -27.35 14.89 2.45
CA ASN A 349 -28.59 14.41 3.06
C ASN A 349 -29.64 14.11 1.98
N ALA A 350 -29.62 12.87 1.48
CA ALA A 350 -30.48 12.43 0.39
C ALA A 350 -31.64 11.55 0.87
N THR A 351 -32.84 11.84 0.36
CA THR A 351 -34.03 11.00 0.54
C THR A 351 -34.15 10.00 -0.61
N PHE A 352 -34.20 8.71 -0.29
CA PHE A 352 -34.37 7.65 -1.28
C PHE A 352 -35.84 7.44 -1.63
N ILE A 353 -36.16 7.56 -2.91
CA ILE A 353 -37.49 7.27 -3.46
C ILE A 353 -37.41 5.97 -4.24
N GLU A 354 -38.32 5.05 -3.94
CA GLU A 354 -38.41 3.79 -4.66
C GLU A 354 -38.89 4.05 -6.09
N ALA A 355 -38.07 3.67 -7.07
CA ALA A 355 -38.45 3.71 -8.47
C ALA A 355 -39.40 2.55 -8.78
N THR A 356 -40.45 2.82 -9.55
CA THR A 356 -41.26 1.80 -10.19
C THR A 356 -40.73 1.54 -11.59
N ASP A 357 -40.49 0.29 -11.97
CA ASP A 357 -40.29 -0.07 -13.37
C ASP A 357 -41.44 -0.95 -13.88
N GLY A 358 -41.58 -1.03 -15.20
CA GLY A 358 -42.67 -1.77 -15.84
C GLY A 358 -42.52 -3.29 -15.82
N ARG A 359 -41.85 -3.85 -14.80
CA ARG A 359 -41.68 -5.30 -14.61
C ARG A 359 -42.57 -5.85 -13.53
#